data_AF-A0AA51JIA4-F1
#
_entry.id   AF-A0AA51JIA4-F1
#
_cell.length_a   1.000
_cell.length_b   1.000
_cell.length_c   1.000
_cell.angle_alpha   90.00
_cell.angle_beta   90.00
_cell.angle_gamma   90.00
#
_symmetry.space_group_name_H-M   'P 1'
#
loop_
_entity.id
_entity.type
_entity.pdbx_description
1 polymer ?
#
loop_
_entity_poly.entity_id
_entity_poly.type
_entity_poly.pdbx_seq_one_letter_code
_entity_poly.pdbx_strand_id
1 'polypeptide(L)'
;LLELIIKLTKILQAKKSKINRLKEYNCEAEKRKSFGQKMPEDFERKYAAVVIDLERMNMDLQEYINEIQLHCQQIAPGPSLAAMLAPSHLREKCREEAALLVEKNNNGTVTDANTVDLITDLTALMLQVRSLSDSDQNAYELSVLQGTMDQIKMKLEPPYQRLFQNHVELHMQRIQMGLG
;
A
#
# COMPACT_ATOMS: atom_id res chain seq x y z
N LEU A 1 -6.22 4.13 22.80
CA LEU A 1 -4.99 4.76 22.28
C LEU A 1 -3.70 4.20 22.91
N LEU A 2 -3.50 4.24 24.24
CA LEU A 2 -2.26 3.75 24.86
C LEU A 2 -1.99 2.26 24.57
N GLU A 3 -3.02 1.42 24.66
CA GLU A 3 -2.92 -0.01 24.31
C GLU A 3 -2.52 -0.23 22.84
N LEU A 4 -3.08 0.56 21.92
CA LEU A 4 -2.74 0.52 20.49
C LEU A 4 -1.28 0.89 20.23
N ILE A 5 -0.79 1.95 20.89
CA ILE A 5 0.62 2.37 20.80
C ILE A 5 1.56 1.28 21.34
N ILE A 6 1.16 0.59 22.41
CA ILE A 6 1.93 -0.53 22.96
C ILE A 6 1.96 -1.71 21.97
N LYS A 7 0.81 -2.08 21.37
CA LYS A 7 0.73 -3.13 20.34
C LYS A 7 1.58 -2.78 19.12
N LEU A 8 1.48 -1.56 18.61
CA LEU A 8 2.27 -1.04 17.49
C LEU A 8 3.78 -1.16 17.80
N THR A 9 4.19 -0.70 18.98
CA THR A 9 5.60 -0.75 19.42
C THR A 9 6.12 -2.19 19.45
N LYS A 10 5.33 -3.13 19.99
CA LYS A 10 5.69 -4.56 20.03
C LYS A 10 5.87 -5.14 18.63
N ILE A 11 4.96 -4.85 17.70
CA ILE A 11 5.05 -5.34 16.32
C ILE A 11 6.23 -4.72 15.60
N LEU A 12 6.50 -3.42 15.79
CA LEU A 12 7.68 -2.77 15.24
C LEU A 12 8.99 -3.42 15.72
N GLN A 13 9.07 -3.78 17.01
CA GLN A 13 10.23 -4.51 17.54
C GLN A 13 10.34 -5.92 16.94
N ALA A 14 9.25 -6.66 16.83
CA ALA A 14 9.23 -7.99 16.20
C ALA A 14 9.66 -7.93 14.72
N LYS A 15 9.12 -6.96 13.97
CA LYS A 15 9.47 -6.69 12.57
C LYS A 15 10.95 -6.35 12.42
N LYS A 16 11.50 -5.52 13.31
CA LYS A 16 12.94 -5.19 13.33
C LYS A 16 13.81 -6.44 13.47
N SER A 17 13.44 -7.36 14.38
CA SER A 17 14.16 -8.63 14.55
C SER A 17 14.09 -9.51 13.30
N LYS A 18 12.93 -9.56 12.61
CA LYS A 18 12.77 -10.31 11.37
C LYS A 18 13.54 -9.72 10.19
N ILE A 19 13.60 -8.39 10.08
CA ILE A 19 14.43 -7.69 9.09
C ILE A 19 15.92 -8.03 9.30
N ASN A 20 16.39 -8.02 10.55
CA ASN A 20 17.77 -8.41 10.84
C ASN A 20 18.06 -9.84 10.41
N ARG A 21 17.13 -10.78 10.67
CA ARG A 21 17.25 -12.16 10.23
C ARG A 21 17.23 -12.32 8.70
N LEU A 22 16.40 -11.54 8.01
CA LEU A 22 16.40 -11.52 6.54
C LEU A 22 17.73 -11.01 5.98
N LYS A 23 18.35 -10.01 6.62
CA LYS A 23 19.70 -9.54 6.27
C LYS A 23 20.75 -10.63 6.46
N GLU A 24 20.72 -11.37 7.56
CA GLU A 24 21.61 -12.51 7.79
C GLU A 24 21.46 -13.56 6.68
N TYR A 25 20.23 -13.91 6.31
CA TYR A 25 19.98 -14.83 5.21
C TYR A 25 20.47 -14.27 3.87
N ASN A 26 20.30 -12.98 3.58
CA ASN A 26 20.85 -12.38 2.36
C ASN A 26 22.37 -12.51 2.31
N CYS A 27 23.08 -12.23 3.41
CA CYS A 27 24.54 -12.40 3.47
C CYS A 27 24.96 -13.87 3.24
N GLU A 28 24.22 -14.83 3.83
CA GLU A 28 24.50 -16.26 3.64
C GLU A 28 24.25 -16.70 2.19
N ALA A 29 23.19 -16.19 1.56
CA ALA A 29 22.84 -16.43 0.17
C ALA A 29 23.91 -15.87 -0.79
N GLU A 30 24.33 -14.63 -0.57
CA GLU A 30 25.40 -13.97 -1.34
C GLU A 30 26.72 -14.75 -1.25
N LYS A 31 27.09 -15.19 -0.04
CA LYS A 31 28.28 -16.00 0.19
C LYS A 31 28.21 -17.33 -0.54
N ARG A 32 27.09 -18.06 -0.50
CA ARG A 32 26.95 -19.31 -1.26
C ARG A 32 27.04 -19.09 -2.75
N LYS A 33 26.38 -18.04 -3.24
CA LYS A 33 26.36 -17.68 -4.65
C LYS A 33 27.77 -17.35 -5.17
N SER A 34 28.59 -16.66 -4.37
CA SER A 34 29.98 -16.35 -4.75
C SER A 34 30.87 -17.60 -4.88
N PHE A 35 30.56 -18.67 -4.14
CA PHE A 35 31.21 -19.97 -4.27
C PHE A 35 30.54 -20.90 -5.31
N GLY A 36 29.55 -20.42 -6.08
CA GLY A 36 28.81 -21.22 -7.06
C GLY A 36 27.98 -22.36 -6.47
N GLN A 37 27.67 -22.30 -5.16
CA GLN A 37 26.90 -23.32 -4.48
C GLN A 37 25.41 -23.16 -4.76
N LYS A 38 24.70 -24.29 -4.97
CA LYS A 38 23.24 -24.30 -5.06
C LYS A 38 22.62 -23.98 -3.69
N MET A 39 21.47 -23.31 -3.70
CA MET A 39 20.72 -23.04 -2.48
C MET A 39 20.00 -24.31 -2.01
N PRO A 40 20.10 -24.70 -0.73
CA PRO A 40 19.31 -25.81 -0.19
C PRO A 40 17.82 -25.44 -0.13
N GLU A 41 16.94 -26.39 -0.45
CA GLU A 41 15.48 -26.15 -0.35
C GLU A 41 15.04 -25.70 1.06
N ASP A 42 15.65 -26.25 2.10
CA ASP A 42 15.36 -25.86 3.49
C ASP A 42 15.70 -24.40 3.77
N PHE A 43 16.73 -23.86 3.10
CA PHE A 43 17.07 -22.45 3.20
C PHE A 43 16.01 -21.60 2.49
N GLU A 44 15.62 -21.97 1.27
CA GLU A 44 14.61 -21.25 0.50
C GLU A 44 13.27 -21.21 1.25
N ARG A 45 12.84 -22.33 1.86
CA ARG A 45 11.63 -22.37 2.70
C ARG A 45 11.72 -21.43 3.90
N LYS A 46 12.85 -21.43 4.62
CA LYS A 46 13.07 -20.53 5.78
C LYS A 46 13.09 -19.06 5.36
N TYR A 47 13.71 -18.76 4.22
CA TYR A 47 13.75 -17.43 3.65
C TYR A 47 12.34 -16.93 3.30
N ALA A 48 11.60 -17.72 2.52
CA ALA A 48 10.24 -17.41 2.11
C ALA A 48 9.31 -17.20 3.32
N ALA A 49 9.42 -18.04 4.36
CA ALA A 49 8.64 -17.88 5.59
C ALA A 49 8.90 -16.54 6.28
N VAL A 50 10.16 -16.06 6.32
CA VAL A 50 10.46 -14.74 6.89
C VAL A 50 9.87 -13.61 6.04
N VAL A 51 9.88 -13.73 4.71
CA VAL A 51 9.29 -12.74 3.81
C VAL A 51 7.78 -12.66 4.01
N ILE A 52 7.09 -13.81 4.05
CA ILE A 52 5.64 -13.88 4.28
C ILE A 52 5.28 -13.32 5.67
N ASP A 53 6.04 -13.67 6.71
CA ASP A 53 5.84 -13.13 8.05
C ASP A 53 5.99 -11.59 8.07
N LEU A 54 6.98 -11.05 7.34
CA LEU A 54 7.20 -9.60 7.22
C LEU A 54 6.05 -8.91 6.48
N GLU A 55 5.52 -9.53 5.43
CA GLU A 55 4.35 -9.03 4.69
C GLU A 55 3.12 -8.98 5.59
N ARG A 56 2.84 -10.05 6.34
CA ARG A 56 1.75 -10.08 7.32
C ARG A 56 1.92 -9.00 8.39
N MET A 57 3.13 -8.84 8.94
CA MET A 57 3.42 -7.75 9.89
C MET A 57 3.22 -6.36 9.29
N ASN A 58 3.43 -6.18 7.98
CA ASN A 58 3.14 -4.90 7.31
C ASN A 58 1.64 -4.64 7.26
N MET A 59 0.84 -5.65 6.94
CA MET A 59 -0.62 -5.54 6.95
C MET A 59 -1.15 -5.19 8.34
N ASP A 60 -0.72 -5.93 9.37
CA ASP A 60 -1.12 -5.69 10.77
C ASP A 60 -0.73 -4.26 11.21
N LEU A 61 0.50 -3.82 10.90
CA LEU A 61 0.94 -2.45 11.22
C LEU A 61 0.09 -1.39 10.53
N GLN A 62 -0.32 -1.63 9.28
CA GLN A 62 -1.15 -0.70 8.53
C GLN A 62 -2.53 -0.55 9.21
N GLU A 63 -3.14 -1.65 9.66
CA GLU A 63 -4.40 -1.61 10.42
C GLU A 63 -4.26 -0.82 11.72
N TYR A 64 -3.24 -1.11 12.53
CA TYR A 64 -3.01 -0.37 13.78
C TYR A 64 -2.73 1.12 13.57
N ILE A 65 -2.00 1.46 12.51
CA ILE A 65 -1.75 2.86 12.14
C ILE A 65 -3.08 3.54 11.78
N ASN A 66 -3.93 2.90 10.97
CA ASN A 66 -5.23 3.46 10.60
C ASN A 66 -6.12 3.72 11.84
N GLU A 67 -6.15 2.79 12.82
CA GLU A 67 -6.91 2.99 14.07
C GLU A 67 -6.34 4.10 14.95
N ILE A 68 -5.01 4.16 15.11
CA ILE A 68 -4.35 5.24 15.86
C ILE A 68 -4.62 6.59 15.19
N GLN A 69 -4.59 6.63 13.87
CA GLN A 69 -4.90 7.82 13.07
C GLN A 69 -6.31 8.34 13.34
N LEU A 70 -7.33 7.46 13.37
CA LEU A 70 -8.71 7.82 13.71
C LEU A 70 -8.82 8.43 15.11
N HIS A 71 -8.16 7.83 16.10
CA HIS A 71 -8.18 8.35 17.47
C HIS A 71 -7.42 9.68 17.62
N CYS A 72 -6.32 9.87 16.90
CA CYS A 72 -5.57 11.12 16.93
C CYS A 72 -6.40 12.30 16.39
N GLN A 73 -7.26 12.08 15.38
CA GLN A 73 -8.17 13.10 14.85
C GLN A 73 -9.11 13.66 15.93
N GLN A 74 -9.58 12.79 16.83
CA GLN A 74 -10.51 13.17 17.90
C GLN A 74 -9.83 13.96 19.03
N ILE A 75 -8.50 13.83 19.17
CA ILE A 75 -7.77 14.30 20.37
C ILE A 75 -6.91 15.54 20.09
N ALA A 76 -6.34 15.69 18.89
CA ALA A 76 -5.47 16.83 18.59
C ALA A 76 -5.45 17.20 17.09
N PRO A 77 -6.28 18.13 16.60
CA PRO A 77 -6.21 18.65 15.24
C PRO A 77 -5.00 19.61 15.09
N GLY A 78 -3.79 19.07 15.13
CA GLY A 78 -2.54 19.80 14.95
C GLY A 78 -1.97 19.71 13.53
N PRO A 79 -1.15 20.67 13.07
CA PRO A 79 -0.56 20.67 11.73
C PRO A 79 0.27 19.41 11.40
N SER A 80 0.98 18.87 12.40
CA SER A 80 1.76 17.63 12.25
C SER A 80 0.89 16.39 12.09
N LEU A 81 -0.32 16.38 12.67
CA LEU A 81 -1.27 15.30 12.48
C LEU A 81 -1.94 15.40 11.11
N ALA A 82 -2.27 16.63 10.65
CA ALA A 82 -2.81 16.86 9.32
C ALA A 82 -1.89 16.34 8.21
N ALA A 83 -0.57 16.55 8.33
CA ALA A 83 0.41 16.01 7.38
C ALA A 83 0.51 14.47 7.40
N MET A 84 0.36 13.83 8.57
CA MET A 84 0.40 12.37 8.71
C MET A 84 -0.89 11.69 8.20
N LEU A 85 -2.02 12.40 8.29
CA LEU A 85 -3.34 11.91 7.85
C LEU A 85 -3.69 12.28 6.41
N ALA A 86 -2.98 13.24 5.81
CA ALA A 86 -3.20 13.67 4.43
C ALA A 86 -3.26 12.48 3.44
N PRO A 87 -2.40 11.44 3.55
CA PRO A 87 -2.45 10.32 2.62
C PRO A 87 -3.72 9.46 2.73
N SER A 88 -4.16 9.12 3.95
CA SER A 88 -5.35 8.30 4.18
C SER A 88 -6.63 9.07 3.87
N HIS A 89 -6.70 10.35 4.28
CA HIS A 89 -7.82 11.22 3.94
C HIS A 89 -7.96 11.44 2.44
N LEU A 90 -6.86 11.68 1.73
CA LEU A 90 -6.89 11.85 0.29
C LEU A 90 -7.43 10.59 -0.39
N ARG A 91 -6.95 9.40 0.04
CA ARG A 91 -7.42 8.12 -0.50
C ARG A 91 -8.92 7.93 -0.29
N GLU A 92 -9.39 8.14 0.94
CA GLU A 92 -10.79 7.94 1.32
C GLU A 92 -11.71 8.92 0.60
N LYS A 93 -11.37 10.22 0.63
CA LYS A 93 -12.12 11.27 -0.09
C LYS A 93 -12.22 10.97 -1.59
N CYS A 94 -11.10 10.61 -2.24
CA CYS A 94 -11.12 10.28 -3.66
C CYS A 94 -11.94 9.02 -3.96
N ARG A 95 -11.98 8.04 -3.04
CA ARG A 95 -12.78 6.82 -3.21
C ARG A 95 -14.27 7.08 -3.03
N GLU A 96 -14.66 7.90 -2.06
CA GLU A 96 -16.05 8.34 -1.88
C GLU A 96 -16.55 9.14 -3.10
N GLU A 97 -15.75 10.10 -3.57
CA GLU A 97 -16.08 10.88 -4.77
C GLU A 97 -16.17 9.98 -6.01
N ALA A 98 -15.25 9.03 -6.16
CA ALA A 98 -15.30 8.05 -7.23
C ALA A 98 -16.56 7.17 -7.17
N ALA A 99 -16.97 6.73 -5.99
CA ALA A 99 -18.19 5.93 -5.83
C ALA A 99 -19.43 6.71 -6.29
N LEU A 100 -19.56 7.97 -5.88
CA LEU A 100 -20.65 8.86 -6.32
C LEU A 100 -20.63 9.10 -7.83
N LEU A 101 -19.44 9.29 -8.42
CA LEU A 101 -19.31 9.45 -9.87
C LEU A 101 -19.70 8.17 -10.61
N VAL A 102 -19.25 7.01 -10.16
CA VAL A 102 -19.59 5.73 -10.80
C VAL A 102 -21.08 5.46 -10.67
N GLU A 103 -21.67 5.64 -9.51
CA GLU A 103 -23.12 5.47 -9.30
C GLU A 103 -23.93 6.38 -10.24
N LYS A 104 -23.57 7.66 -10.32
CA LYS A 104 -24.24 8.64 -11.18
C LYS A 104 -24.12 8.33 -12.67
N ASN A 105 -23.02 7.70 -13.11
CA ASN A 105 -22.74 7.47 -14.53
C ASN A 105 -23.03 6.04 -15.01
N ASN A 106 -23.12 5.05 -14.10
CA ASN A 106 -23.31 3.65 -14.45
C ASN A 106 -24.68 3.41 -15.12
N ASN A 107 -25.73 4.12 -14.69
CA ASN A 107 -27.08 4.02 -15.26
C ASN A 107 -27.61 2.58 -15.38
N GLY A 108 -27.14 1.66 -14.52
CA GLY A 108 -27.49 0.23 -14.55
C GLY A 108 -26.82 -0.59 -15.66
N THR A 109 -25.83 -0.03 -16.36
CA THR A 109 -25.11 -0.71 -17.47
C THR A 109 -24.20 -1.82 -16.97
N VAL A 110 -23.48 -1.57 -15.88
CA VAL A 110 -22.61 -2.54 -15.21
C VAL A 110 -23.30 -3.01 -13.94
N THR A 111 -23.65 -4.29 -13.90
CA THR A 111 -24.38 -4.89 -12.77
C THR A 111 -23.48 -5.76 -11.89
N ASP A 112 -22.32 -6.16 -12.39
CA ASP A 112 -21.36 -6.98 -11.64
C ASP A 112 -20.64 -6.15 -10.57
N ALA A 113 -20.78 -6.55 -9.31
CA ALA A 113 -20.26 -5.80 -8.17
C ALA A 113 -18.73 -5.68 -8.18
N ASN A 114 -18.01 -6.72 -8.63
CA ASN A 114 -16.55 -6.69 -8.72
C ASN A 114 -16.07 -5.72 -9.80
N THR A 115 -16.77 -5.68 -10.93
CA THR A 115 -16.49 -4.76 -12.02
C THR A 115 -16.79 -3.32 -11.61
N VAL A 116 -17.91 -3.09 -10.90
CA VAL A 116 -18.23 -1.76 -10.35
C VAL A 116 -17.15 -1.31 -9.35
N ASP A 117 -16.74 -2.16 -8.40
CA ASP A 117 -15.68 -1.83 -7.44
C ASP A 117 -14.34 -1.53 -8.13
N LEU A 118 -13.97 -2.29 -9.16
CA LEU A 118 -12.77 -2.02 -9.95
C LEU A 118 -12.85 -0.67 -10.69
N ILE A 119 -14.00 -0.35 -11.31
CA ILE A 119 -14.20 0.94 -11.97
C ILE A 119 -14.12 2.08 -10.94
N THR A 120 -14.70 1.90 -9.76
CA THR A 120 -14.62 2.85 -8.65
C THR A 120 -13.18 3.06 -8.20
N ASP A 121 -12.41 1.99 -7.99
CA ASP A 121 -11.00 2.11 -7.57
C ASP A 121 -10.13 2.78 -8.64
N LEU A 122 -10.33 2.46 -9.93
CA LEU A 122 -9.64 3.13 -11.05
C LEU A 122 -10.03 4.61 -11.15
N THR A 123 -11.30 4.94 -10.92
CA THR A 123 -11.77 6.33 -10.89
C THR A 123 -11.15 7.09 -9.71
N ALA A 124 -11.06 6.45 -8.54
CA ALA A 124 -10.43 7.01 -7.36
C ALA A 124 -8.93 7.30 -7.60
N LEU A 125 -8.23 6.38 -8.27
CA LEU A 125 -6.83 6.56 -8.66
C LEU A 125 -6.65 7.80 -9.55
N MET A 126 -7.55 8.04 -10.50
CA MET A 126 -7.51 9.24 -11.34
C MET A 126 -7.79 10.53 -10.57
N LEU A 127 -8.72 10.51 -9.60
CA LEU A 127 -9.00 11.65 -8.74
C LEU A 127 -7.83 11.98 -7.79
N GLN A 128 -7.09 10.97 -7.34
CA GLN A 128 -5.87 11.16 -6.57
C GLN A 128 -4.81 11.88 -7.41
N VAL A 129 -4.61 11.47 -8.67
CA VAL A 129 -3.69 12.15 -9.61
C VAL A 129 -4.06 13.62 -9.78
N ARG A 130 -5.35 13.93 -9.98
CA ARG A 130 -5.84 15.31 -10.09
C ARG A 130 -5.58 16.12 -8.83
N SER A 131 -5.85 15.53 -7.66
CA SER A 131 -5.65 16.24 -6.39
C SER A 131 -4.18 16.58 -6.15
N LEU A 132 -3.28 15.69 -6.57
CA LEU A 132 -1.83 15.87 -6.49
C LEU A 132 -1.27 16.87 -7.49
N SER A 133 -1.93 17.07 -8.64
CA SER A 133 -1.53 18.11 -9.59
C SER A 133 -1.95 19.51 -9.16
N ASP A 134 -2.96 19.62 -8.27
CA ASP A 134 -3.53 20.88 -7.81
C ASP A 134 -2.91 21.36 -6.46
N SER A 135 -2.13 20.53 -5.75
CA SER A 135 -1.53 20.85 -4.44
C SER A 135 -0.04 21.25 -4.51
N ASP A 136 0.38 22.20 -3.65
CA ASP A 136 1.79 22.44 -3.37
C ASP A 136 2.35 21.22 -2.61
N GLN A 137 3.20 20.47 -3.30
CA GLN A 137 3.47 19.06 -3.08
C GLN A 137 4.00 18.72 -1.68
N ASN A 138 3.50 17.61 -1.12
CA ASN A 138 4.11 16.93 0.01
C ASN A 138 4.44 15.48 -0.40
N ALA A 139 5.69 15.04 -0.22
CA ALA A 139 6.16 13.71 -0.66
C ALA A 139 5.33 12.54 -0.08
N TYR A 140 4.64 12.75 1.04
CA TYR A 140 3.74 11.78 1.65
C TYR A 140 2.47 11.54 0.80
N GLU A 141 2.00 12.51 0.03
CA GLU A 141 0.79 12.37 -0.80
C GLU A 141 1.07 11.50 -2.04
N LEU A 142 2.31 11.47 -2.55
CA LEU A 142 2.71 10.57 -3.64
C LEU A 142 2.64 9.09 -3.25
N SER A 143 2.82 8.77 -1.96
CA SER A 143 2.68 7.39 -1.45
C SER A 143 1.24 6.85 -1.54
N VAL A 144 0.26 7.75 -1.65
CA VAL A 144 -1.17 7.39 -1.78
C VAL A 144 -1.40 6.60 -3.05
N LEU A 145 -0.89 7.11 -4.18
CA LEU A 145 -1.03 6.50 -5.49
C LEU A 145 -0.44 5.09 -5.52
N GLN A 146 0.77 4.90 -4.95
CA GLN A 146 1.39 3.58 -4.89
C GLN A 146 0.54 2.60 -4.09
N GLY A 147 0.08 3.01 -2.91
CA GLY A 147 -0.79 2.15 -2.09
C GLY A 147 -2.12 1.80 -2.77
N THR A 148 -2.73 2.73 -3.51
CA THR A 148 -3.96 2.46 -4.26
C THR A 148 -3.71 1.49 -5.43
N MET A 149 -2.59 1.62 -6.16
CA MET A 149 -2.22 0.69 -7.22
C MET A 149 -2.00 -0.73 -6.69
N ASP A 150 -1.28 -0.86 -5.57
CA ASP A 150 -1.03 -2.16 -4.94
C ASP A 150 -2.35 -2.82 -4.50
N GLN A 151 -3.27 -2.04 -3.92
CA GLN A 151 -4.60 -2.53 -3.52
C GLN A 151 -5.43 -3.03 -4.71
N ILE A 152 -5.47 -2.28 -5.81
CA ILE A 152 -6.19 -2.69 -7.02
C ILE A 152 -5.60 -4.00 -7.54
N LYS A 153 -4.27 -4.07 -7.64
CA LYS A 153 -3.56 -5.26 -8.13
C LYS A 153 -3.81 -6.49 -7.27
N MET A 154 -3.87 -6.36 -5.95
CA MET A 154 -4.17 -7.47 -5.05
C MET A 154 -5.57 -8.04 -5.21
N LYS A 155 -6.54 -7.22 -5.67
CA LYS A 155 -7.92 -7.67 -5.96
C LYS A 155 -8.04 -8.41 -7.30
N LEU A 156 -7.09 -8.22 -8.21
CA LEU A 156 -7.11 -8.82 -9.54
C LEU A 156 -6.57 -10.25 -9.54
N GLU A 157 -7.17 -11.10 -10.36
CA GLU A 157 -6.64 -12.45 -10.59
C GLU A 157 -5.25 -12.38 -11.26
N PRO A 158 -4.38 -13.40 -11.04
CA PRO A 158 -3.02 -13.42 -11.58
C PRO A 158 -2.87 -13.06 -13.08
N PRO A 159 -3.73 -13.50 -14.02
CA PRO A 159 -3.62 -13.08 -15.41
C PRO A 159 -3.83 -11.58 -15.63
N TYR A 160 -4.71 -10.95 -14.83
CA TYR A 160 -5.02 -9.53 -14.93
C TYR A 160 -4.02 -8.63 -14.20
N GLN A 161 -3.28 -9.16 -13.21
CA GLN A 161 -2.22 -8.42 -12.54
C GLN A 161 -1.12 -7.95 -13.49
N ARG A 162 -0.72 -8.78 -14.46
CA ARG A 162 0.27 -8.40 -15.48
C ARG A 162 -0.27 -7.35 -16.45
N LEU A 163 -1.55 -7.46 -16.83
CA LEU A 163 -2.21 -6.45 -17.66
C LEU A 163 -2.27 -5.11 -16.92
N PHE A 164 -2.66 -5.11 -15.66
CA PHE A 164 -2.69 -3.91 -14.81
C PHE A 164 -1.30 -3.28 -14.67
N GLN A 165 -0.26 -4.08 -14.45
CA GLN A 165 1.11 -3.59 -14.37
C GLN A 165 1.54 -2.86 -15.66
N ASN A 166 1.28 -3.46 -16.81
CA ASN A 166 1.71 -2.91 -18.10
C ASN A 166 0.88 -1.69 -18.54
N HIS A 167 -0.43 -1.69 -18.24
CA HIS A 167 -1.37 -0.68 -18.77
C HIS A 167 -1.78 0.38 -17.75
N VAL A 168 -1.49 0.21 -16.46
CA VAL A 168 -1.85 1.17 -15.42
C VAL A 168 -0.62 1.56 -14.62
N GLU A 169 0.04 0.61 -13.94
CA GLU A 169 1.16 0.95 -13.02
C GLU A 169 2.28 1.71 -13.73
N LEU A 170 2.71 1.23 -14.89
CA LEU A 170 3.81 1.86 -15.63
C LEU A 170 3.48 3.28 -16.07
N HIS A 171 2.23 3.55 -16.44
CA HIS A 171 1.79 4.90 -16.81
C HIS A 171 1.65 5.80 -15.58
N MET A 172 1.12 5.29 -14.47
CA MET A 172 1.00 6.02 -13.21
C MET A 172 2.37 6.37 -12.62
N GLN A 173 3.36 5.49 -12.70
CA GLN A 173 4.74 5.80 -12.31
C GLN A 173 5.33 6.95 -13.13
N ARG A 174 5.05 7.02 -14.43
CA ARG A 174 5.47 8.15 -15.27
C ARG A 174 4.79 9.44 -14.87
N ILE A 175 3.50 9.39 -14.56
CA ILE A 175 2.76 10.56 -14.06
C ILE A 175 3.35 11.01 -12.72
N GLN A 176 3.59 10.08 -11.78
CA GLN A 176 4.25 10.38 -10.51
C GLN A 176 5.62 11.05 -10.67
N MET A 177 6.44 10.59 -11.63
CA MET A 177 7.73 11.24 -11.93
C MET A 177 7.59 12.66 -12.48
N GLY A 178 6.47 12.97 -13.15
CA GLY A 178 6.17 14.33 -13.62
C GLY A 178 5.51 15.21 -12.56
N LEU A 179 5.00 14.61 -11.49
CA LEU A 179 4.41 15.26 -10.32
C LEU A 179 5.43 15.45 -9.18
N GLY A 180 6.73 15.21 -9.40
CA GLY A 180 7.79 15.35 -8.38
C GLY A 180 8.94 16.23 -8.82
#